data_AF-A0A4Y2PGB3-F1
#
_entry.id   AF-A0A4Y2PGB3-F1
#
_cell.length_a   1.000
_cell.length_b   1.000
_cell.length_c   1.000
_cell.angle_alpha   90.00
_cell.angle_beta   90.00
_cell.angle_gamma   90.00
#
_symmetry.space_group_name_H-M   'P 1'
#
loop_
_entity.id
_entity.type
_entity.pdbx_description
1 polymer ?
#
loop_
_entity_poly.entity_id
_entity_poly.type
_entity_poly.pdbx_seq_one_letter_code
_entity_poly.pdbx_strand_id
1 'polypeptide(L)'
;MKGFGVICLLAVSLMFASVQCEEKNPEPKVGEPQYSLEAAGGGKNAKNFEGAFNAGIGTRVWESKKKDMSLDLGVNYGRGYQRIDGHTYKSPPQYGFGGTFRFGRK
;
A
#
# COMPACT_ATOMS: atom_id res chain seq x y z
N MET A 1 -4.01 31.46 26.30
CA MET A 1 -4.72 31.21 25.03
C MET A 1 -3.75 30.85 23.89
N LYS A 2 -2.97 29.77 24.03
CA LYS A 2 -2.04 29.30 22.96
C LYS A 2 -2.19 27.80 22.63
N GLY A 3 -2.82 27.00 23.50
CA GLY A 3 -3.02 25.56 23.29
C GLY A 3 -4.25 25.18 22.46
N PHE A 4 -5.30 26.01 22.44
CA PHE A 4 -6.56 25.68 21.75
C PHE A 4 -6.43 25.61 20.22
N GLY A 5 -5.63 26.50 19.61
CA GLY A 5 -5.41 26.48 18.16
C GLY A 5 -4.65 25.24 17.68
N VAL A 6 -3.72 24.74 18.50
CA VAL A 6 -2.93 23.54 18.18
C VAL A 6 -3.79 22.27 18.24
N ILE A 7 -4.70 22.19 19.22
CA ILE A 7 -5.64 21.07 19.34
C ILE A 7 -6.62 21.04 18.16
N CYS A 8 -7.13 22.20 17.73
CA CYS A 8 -7.98 22.27 16.54
C CYS A 8 -7.25 21.84 15.26
N LEU A 9 -5.99 22.25 15.07
CA LEU A 9 -5.19 21.83 13.91
C LEU A 9 -4.92 20.33 13.89
N LEU A 10 -4.63 19.72 15.04
CA LEU A 10 -4.46 18.27 15.18
C LEU A 10 -5.75 17.52 14.90
N ALA A 11 -6.88 17.96 15.47
CA ALA A 11 -8.18 17.35 15.23
C ALA A 11 -8.59 17.41 13.76
N VAL A 12 -8.34 18.55 13.09
CA VAL A 12 -8.61 18.73 11.67
C VAL A 12 -7.71 17.81 10.82
N SER A 13 -6.42 17.70 11.15
CA SER A 13 -5.51 16.78 10.43
C SER A 13 -5.90 15.30 10.57
N LEU A 14 -6.38 14.89 11.75
CA LEU A 14 -6.87 13.53 12.02
C LEU A 14 -8.17 13.25 11.28
N MET A 15 -9.08 14.23 11.19
CA MET A 15 -10.31 14.08 10.41
C MET A 15 -10.01 13.95 8.91
N PHE A 16 -9.12 14.77 8.35
CA PHE A 16 -8.74 14.64 6.94
C PHE A 16 -8.06 13.30 6.63
N ALA A 17 -7.24 12.77 7.55
CA ALA A 17 -6.65 11.45 7.42
C ALA A 17 -7.71 10.32 7.42
N SER A 18 -8.76 10.45 8.24
CA SER A 18 -9.83 9.45 8.31
C SER A 18 -10.77 9.46 7.09
N VAL A 19 -11.05 10.63 6.49
CA VAL A 19 -11.99 10.77 5.36
C VAL A 19 -11.39 10.22 4.05
N GLN A 20 -10.06 10.23 3.88
CA GLN A 20 -9.42 9.67 2.69
C GLN A 20 -9.27 8.13 2.72
N CYS A 21 -9.49 7.47 3.85
CA CYS A 21 -9.36 6.00 3.94
C CYS A 21 -10.61 5.23 3.48
N GLU A 22 -11.74 5.90 3.24
CA GLU A 22 -12.96 5.26 2.73
C GLU A 22 -13.03 5.36 1.20
N GLU A 23 -11.90 5.15 0.52
CA GLU A 23 -11.93 4.89 -0.91
C GLU A 23 -12.47 3.47 -1.09
N LYS A 24 -13.75 3.36 -1.49
CA LYS A 24 -14.35 2.11 -1.96
C LYS A 24 -13.47 1.59 -3.10
N ASN A 25 -12.53 0.71 -2.78
CA ASN A 25 -11.79 -0.04 -3.78
C ASN A 25 -12.84 -0.82 -4.57
N PRO A 26 -13.07 -0.49 -5.86
CA PRO A 26 -14.07 -1.18 -6.66
C PRO A 26 -13.75 -2.67 -6.64
N GLU A 27 -14.79 -3.51 -6.54
CA GLU A 27 -14.57 -4.94 -6.53
C GLU A 27 -13.83 -5.35 -7.80
N PRO A 28 -12.72 -6.12 -7.69
CA PRO A 28 -11.96 -6.48 -8.86
C PRO A 28 -12.79 -7.29 -9.85
N LYS A 29 -12.85 -6.87 -11.11
CA LYS A 29 -13.51 -7.63 -12.17
C LYS A 29 -12.52 -8.45 -12.97
N VAL A 30 -13.02 -9.55 -13.53
CA VAL A 30 -12.23 -10.41 -14.41
C VAL A 30 -11.71 -9.59 -15.61
N GLY A 31 -10.40 -9.65 -15.85
CA GLY A 31 -9.73 -8.97 -16.95
C GLY A 31 -9.43 -7.48 -16.72
N GLU A 32 -9.92 -6.88 -15.63
CA GLU A 32 -9.57 -5.50 -15.28
C GLU A 32 -8.21 -5.49 -14.55
N PRO A 33 -7.30 -4.56 -14.89
CA PRO A 33 -6.04 -4.41 -14.18
C PRO A 33 -6.29 -3.79 -12.80
N GLN A 34 -5.58 -4.31 -11.81
CA GLN A 34 -5.53 -3.86 -10.43
C GLN A 34 -4.13 -3.33 -10.18
N TYR A 35 -4.04 -2.12 -9.64
CA TYR A 35 -2.77 -1.49 -9.30
C TYR A 35 -2.66 -1.38 -7.79
N SER A 36 -1.51 -1.73 -7.25
CA SER A 36 -1.18 -1.48 -5.85
C SER A 36 0.09 -0.65 -5.76
N LEU A 37 0.09 0.34 -4.87
CA LEU A 37 1.29 1.07 -4.50
C LEU A 37 1.31 1.18 -2.99
N GLU A 38 2.25 0.48 -2.38
CA GLU A 38 2.47 0.48 -0.95
C GLU A 38 3.80 1.16 -0.68
N ALA A 39 3.82 2.06 0.30
CA ALA A 39 5.04 2.67 0.78
C ALA A 39 5.07 2.55 2.30
N ALA A 40 6.21 2.12 2.83
CA ALA A 40 6.47 2.05 4.25
C ALA A 40 7.75 2.84 4.53
N GLY A 41 7.81 3.51 5.68
CA GLY A 41 9.01 4.25 6.05
C GLY A 41 9.00 4.60 7.52
N GLY A 42 10.20 4.71 8.07
CA GLY A 42 10.44 5.01 9.47
C GLY A 42 11.80 5.70 9.61
N GLY A 43 12.02 6.40 10.71
CA GLY A 43 13.31 7.05 10.91
C GLY A 43 13.35 7.90 12.16
N LYS A 44 14.56 8.03 12.72
CA LYS A 44 14.79 8.87 13.90
C LYS A 44 15.18 10.29 13.50
N ASN A 45 15.90 10.46 12.38
CA ASN A 45 16.35 11.75 11.88
C ASN A 45 16.80 11.66 10.41
N ALA A 46 17.18 12.80 9.80
CA ALA A 46 17.64 12.86 8.41
C ALA A 46 18.93 12.07 8.12
N LYS A 47 19.67 11.66 9.15
CA LYS A 47 20.87 10.80 9.02
C LYS A 47 20.54 9.31 9.17
N ASN A 48 19.39 9.00 9.76
CA ASN A 48 18.96 7.65 10.13
C ASN A 48 17.47 7.45 9.80
N PHE A 49 17.20 6.97 8.59
CA PHE A 49 15.85 6.65 8.12
C PHE A 49 15.85 5.40 7.25
N GLU A 50 14.69 4.78 7.13
CA GLU A 50 14.41 3.68 6.22
C GLU A 50 13.11 3.97 5.48
N GLY A 51 13.04 3.51 4.24
CA GLY A 51 11.86 3.62 3.40
C GLY A 51 11.85 2.47 2.42
N ALA A 52 10.69 1.93 2.14
CA ALA A 52 10.49 0.91 1.14
C ALA A 52 9.22 1.25 0.36
N PHE A 53 9.20 0.88 -0.91
CA PHE A 53 7.98 0.88 -1.68
C PHE A 53 7.81 -0.47 -2.37
N ASN A 54 6.56 -0.83 -2.65
CA ASN A 54 6.17 -1.96 -3.46
C ASN A 54 5.08 -1.49 -4.43
N ALA A 55 5.33 -1.66 -5.73
CA ALA A 55 4.37 -1.39 -6.77
C ALA A 55 3.94 -2.72 -7.41
N GLY A 56 2.65 -2.97 -7.48
CA GLY A 56 2.07 -4.17 -8.07
C GLY A 56 1.11 -3.85 -9.21
N ILE A 57 1.07 -4.75 -10.19
CA ILE A 57 0.00 -4.81 -11.19
C ILE A 57 -0.49 -6.25 -11.28
N GLY A 58 -1.80 -6.43 -11.18
CA GLY A 58 -2.43 -7.74 -11.31
C GLY A 58 -3.75 -7.65 -12.05
N THR A 59 -4.37 -8.80 -12.27
CA THR A 59 -5.72 -8.88 -12.81
C THR A 59 -6.41 -10.12 -12.27
N ARG A 60 -7.73 -10.04 -12.12
CA ARG A 60 -8.53 -11.22 -11.84
C ARG A 60 -8.66 -12.01 -13.14
N VAL A 61 -8.19 -13.25 -13.16
CA VAL A 61 -8.26 -14.09 -14.36
C VAL A 61 -9.50 -14.97 -14.39
N TRP A 62 -10.08 -15.24 -13.22
CA TRP A 62 -11.27 -16.07 -13.11
C TRP A 62 -12.08 -15.71 -11.86
N GLU A 63 -13.40 -15.81 -12.00
CA GLU A 63 -14.35 -15.67 -10.91
C GLU A 63 -15.45 -16.75 -11.07
N SER A 64 -15.80 -17.40 -9.97
CA SER A 64 -16.94 -18.31 -9.92
C SER A 64 -18.26 -17.60 -10.24
N LYS A 65 -19.23 -18.31 -10.82
CA LYS A 65 -20.58 -17.76 -11.08
C LYS A 65 -21.30 -17.27 -9.82
N LYS A 66 -21.00 -17.88 -8.67
CA LYS A 66 -21.58 -17.54 -7.36
C LYS A 66 -20.81 -16.44 -6.63
N LYS A 67 -19.71 -15.94 -7.21
CA LYS A 67 -18.81 -14.93 -6.63
C LYS A 67 -18.21 -15.31 -5.27
N ASP A 68 -18.12 -16.60 -4.98
CA ASP A 68 -17.55 -17.17 -3.76
C ASP A 68 -16.10 -17.64 -3.93
N MET A 69 -15.61 -17.67 -5.18
CA MET A 69 -14.24 -17.99 -5.52
C MET A 69 -13.71 -17.04 -6.59
N SER A 70 -12.43 -16.68 -6.47
CA SER A 70 -11.70 -15.90 -7.48
C SER A 70 -10.23 -16.32 -7.56
N LEU A 71 -9.66 -16.17 -8.75
CA LEU A 71 -8.23 -16.34 -9.00
C LEU A 71 -7.68 -15.04 -9.59
N ASP A 72 -6.72 -14.46 -8.89
CA ASP A 72 -6.01 -13.26 -9.31
C ASP A 72 -4.57 -13.62 -9.67
N LEU A 73 -4.01 -13.05 -10.73
CA LEU A 73 -2.59 -13.13 -11.08
C LEU A 73 -1.97 -11.74 -11.05
N GLY A 74 -0.70 -11.63 -10.70
CA GLY A 74 -0.02 -10.34 -10.75
C GLY A 74 1.50 -10.42 -10.66
N VAL A 75 2.11 -9.29 -10.95
CA VAL A 75 3.54 -9.03 -10.76
C VAL A 75 3.72 -7.87 -9.81
N ASN A 76 4.85 -7.86 -9.11
CA ASN A 76 5.23 -6.73 -8.25
C ASN A 76 6.71 -6.37 -8.40
N TYR A 77 7.02 -5.15 -8.00
CA TYR A 77 8.35 -4.58 -7.95
C TYR A 77 8.51 -3.80 -6.65
N GLY A 78 9.47 -4.23 -5.82
CA GLY A 78 9.77 -3.61 -4.53
C GLY A 78 11.19 -3.09 -4.44
N ARG A 79 11.37 -1.99 -3.70
CA ARG A 79 12.71 -1.46 -3.39
C ARG A 79 12.75 -0.73 -2.05
N GLY A 80 13.80 -1.02 -1.29
CA GLY A 80 14.15 -0.36 -0.04
C GLY A 80 15.30 0.63 -0.18
N TYR A 81 15.27 1.64 0.66
CA TYR A 81 16.28 2.65 0.89
C TYR A 81 16.49 2.75 2.39
N GLN A 82 17.73 2.82 2.81
CA GLN A 82 18.08 3.03 4.20
C GLN A 82 19.18 4.06 4.26
N ARG A 83 19.19 4.89 5.28
CA ARG A 83 20.28 5.80 5.60
C ARG A 83 20.68 5.50 7.04
N ILE A 84 21.95 5.19 7.27
CA ILE A 84 22.53 4.94 8.59
C ILE A 84 23.76 5.82 8.72
N ASP A 85 23.81 6.64 9.78
CA ASP A 85 24.90 7.58 10.05
C ASP A 85 25.26 8.48 8.86
N GLY A 86 24.27 8.83 8.04
CA GLY A 86 24.48 9.66 6.85
C GLY A 86 24.96 8.91 5.60
N HIS A 87 25.11 7.58 5.66
CA HIS A 87 25.39 6.74 4.50
C HIS A 87 24.11 6.13 3.95
N THR A 88 23.86 6.28 2.65
CA THR A 88 22.69 5.72 1.99
C THR A 88 22.97 4.33 1.44
N TYR A 89 22.12 3.39 1.81
CA TYR A 89 22.07 2.02 1.32
C TYR A 89 20.79 1.83 0.51
N LYS A 90 20.88 1.02 -0.54
CA LYS A 90 19.72 0.64 -1.38
C LYS A 90 19.63 -0.86 -1.38
N SER A 91 18.44 -1.39 -1.15
CA SER A 91 18.21 -2.82 -1.35
C SER A 91 18.34 -3.16 -2.84
N PRO A 92 18.70 -4.40 -3.18
CA PRO A 92 18.46 -4.90 -4.53
C PRO A 92 16.96 -4.81 -4.84
N PRO A 93 16.61 -4.63 -6.12
CA PRO A 93 15.22 -4.69 -6.55
C PRO A 93 14.64 -6.08 -6.30
N GLN A 94 13.40 -6.14 -5.82
CA GLN A 94 12.65 -7.38 -5.66
C GLN A 94 11.56 -7.44 -6.73
N TYR A 95 11.48 -8.55 -7.45
CA TYR A 95 10.42 -8.80 -8.42
C TYR A 95 9.66 -10.05 -8.00
N GLY A 96 8.34 -9.99 -8.09
CA GLY A 96 7.47 -11.12 -7.78
C GLY A 96 6.51 -11.37 -8.93
N PHE A 97 6.18 -12.64 -9.14
CA PHE A 97 5.04 -13.08 -9.93
C PHE A 97 4.29 -14.12 -9.10
N GLY A 98 2.97 -14.00 -9.05
CA GLY A 98 2.18 -14.89 -8.21
C GLY A 98 0.72 -14.93 -8.59
N GLY A 99 0.06 -15.98 -8.11
CA GLY A 99 -1.39 -16.13 -8.17
C GLY A 99 -1.96 -16.17 -6.75
N THR A 100 -3.11 -15.54 -6.57
CA THR A 100 -3.88 -15.58 -5.32
C THR A 100 -5.22 -16.24 -5.61
N PHE A 101 -5.48 -17.36 -4.95
CA PHE A 101 -6.80 -17.99 -4.97
C PHE A 101 -7.55 -17.62 -3.69
N ARG A 102 -8.74 -17.06 -3.84
CA ARG A 102 -9.62 -16.69 -2.72
C ARG A 102 -10.86 -17.57 -2.76
N PHE A 103 -11.18 -18.18 -1.63
CA PHE A 103 -12.38 -18.98 -1.41
C PHE A 103 -13.10 -18.46 -0.16
N GLY A 104 -14.40 -18.20 -0.29
CA GLY A 104 -15.24 -17.70 0.78
C GLY A 104 -16.23 -16.67 0.27
N ARG A 105 -17.43 -16.64 0.86
CA ARG A 105 -18.36 -15.52 0.65
C ARG A 105 -17.73 -14.25 1.21
N LYS A 106 -17.72 -13.18 0.40
CA LYS A 106 -17.58 -11.82 0.90
C LYS A 106 -18.73 -11.48 1.83
#